data_AF-N1SAF2-F1
#
_entry.id   AF-N1SAF2-F1
#
_cell.length_a   1.000
_cell.length_b   1.000
_cell.length_c   1.000
_cell.angle_alpha   90.00
_cell.angle_beta   90.00
_cell.angle_gamma   90.00
#
_symmetry.space_group_name_H-M   'P 1'
#
loop_
_entity.id
_entity.type
_entity.pdbx_description
1 polymer ?
#
loop_
_entity_poly.entity_id
_entity_poly.type
_entity_poly.pdbx_seq_one_letter_code
_entity_poly.pdbx_strand_id
1 'polypeptide(L)'
;MNYANMIEEKNLKKTFIIATLCSTLVGTFTSSMGLWDRVKEKRKQAKRDTTQDEEIKKLKAQVEQNSRARDEVEASFQRSGALINREFEDGYQRYGQRFAIGDVITENKLQAQVIALQQTVINVLQDAVYNGRQLDRADMARLIAASDAAREGSLGALRQQRERLMDLEEPALPKALPPPKRASTVIKDDPLYCRYALDLQYIPERPLASTFAPRGDCLCPACDVFLDVEADDAWAIGKTATRVITEQGGYKREIDEELEFHISPRFVIKCHTPEGEFACVLCSRFRDGDVLCPTADTLVNHIGREHTVAEMEREPDFEVRSLDLDKVRPVDLNKRIMPAKSVGSDRRSSPGRSVVSGRSGGRSVRAMSVDRRSVDRRSVY
;
A
#
# COMPACT_ATOMS: atom_id res chain seq x y z
N MET A 1 -3.93 6.91 1.66
CA MET A 1 -2.50 6.67 1.37
C MET A 1 -2.13 7.33 0.04
N ASN A 2 -0.86 7.36 -0.36
CA ASN A 2 -0.46 7.93 -1.65
C ASN A 2 -0.23 6.78 -2.65
N TYR A 3 -1.29 6.37 -3.36
CA TYR A 3 -1.31 5.15 -4.20
C TYR A 3 -0.24 5.16 -5.31
N ALA A 4 0.25 6.34 -5.71
CA ALA A 4 1.37 6.49 -6.64
C ALA A 4 2.59 5.64 -6.25
N ASN A 5 2.91 5.54 -4.95
CA ASN A 5 4.08 4.81 -4.46
C ASN A 5 3.90 3.27 -4.51
N MET A 6 2.68 2.74 -4.72
CA MET A 6 2.43 1.31 -4.93
C MET A 6 2.55 0.90 -6.41
N ILE A 7 2.64 1.85 -7.35
CA ILE A 7 2.46 1.61 -8.80
C ILE A 7 3.82 1.60 -9.54
N GLU A 8 4.95 1.63 -8.83
CA GLU A 8 6.28 1.80 -9.43
C GLU A 8 6.83 0.53 -10.13
N GLU A 9 6.32 -0.65 -9.81
CA GLU A 9 6.76 -1.91 -10.44
C GLU A 9 6.02 -2.21 -11.76
N LYS A 10 6.77 -2.80 -12.72
CA LYS A 10 6.32 -2.94 -14.11
C LYS A 10 5.13 -3.90 -14.31
N ASN A 11 4.87 -4.79 -13.36
CA ASN A 11 3.77 -5.75 -13.41
C ASN A 11 2.50 -5.27 -12.66
N LEU A 12 2.67 -4.51 -11.57
CA LEU A 12 1.56 -3.92 -10.78
C LEU A 12 0.64 -3.00 -11.59
N LYS A 13 1.14 -2.40 -12.67
CA LYS A 13 0.34 -1.55 -13.59
C LYS A 13 -0.78 -2.29 -14.32
N LYS A 14 -0.72 -3.63 -14.41
CA LYS A 14 -1.79 -4.44 -15.03
C LYS A 14 -2.86 -4.88 -14.03
N THR A 15 -2.54 -4.92 -12.73
CA THR A 15 -3.43 -5.42 -11.66
C THR A 15 -4.14 -4.31 -10.87
N PHE A 16 -3.89 -3.04 -11.17
CA PHE A 16 -4.45 -1.90 -10.45
C PHE A 16 -4.94 -0.79 -11.41
N ILE A 17 -5.74 -1.18 -12.41
CA ILE A 17 -6.18 -0.31 -13.52
C ILE A 17 -7.05 0.85 -13.03
N ILE A 18 -8.13 0.57 -12.28
CA ILE A 18 -9.01 1.61 -11.72
C ILE A 18 -8.25 2.50 -10.73
N ALA A 19 -7.41 1.92 -9.87
CA ALA A 19 -6.59 2.68 -8.93
C ALA A 19 -5.65 3.67 -9.65
N THR A 20 -5.06 3.23 -10.78
CA THR A 20 -4.21 4.07 -11.63
C THR A 20 -5.01 5.19 -12.29
N LEU A 21 -6.23 4.92 -12.76
CA LEU A 21 -7.11 5.93 -13.36
C LEU A 21 -7.61 6.96 -12.34
N CYS A 22 -8.03 6.54 -11.15
CA CYS A 22 -8.37 7.43 -10.03
C CYS A 22 -7.16 8.29 -9.62
N SER A 23 -5.98 7.68 -9.51
CA SER A 23 -4.73 8.42 -9.23
C SER A 23 -4.38 9.40 -10.34
N THR A 24 -4.67 9.06 -11.60
CA THR A 24 -4.46 9.94 -12.76
C THR A 24 -5.44 11.11 -12.74
N LEU A 25 -6.73 10.89 -12.42
CA LEU A 25 -7.71 11.97 -12.23
C LEU A 25 -7.25 12.96 -11.15
N VAL A 26 -6.88 12.47 -9.97
CA VAL A 26 -6.37 13.32 -8.89
C VAL A 26 -5.06 14.02 -9.28
N GLY A 27 -4.17 13.31 -9.99
CA GLY A 27 -2.95 13.87 -10.56
C GLY A 27 -3.20 14.96 -11.61
N THR A 28 -4.28 14.87 -12.40
CA THR A 28 -4.66 15.94 -13.32
C THR A 28 -5.19 17.17 -12.59
N PHE A 29 -5.95 17.01 -11.50
CA PHE A 29 -6.37 18.15 -10.67
C PHE A 29 -5.17 18.90 -10.07
N THR A 30 -4.21 18.19 -9.46
CA THR A 30 -3.01 18.82 -8.88
C THR A 30 -2.09 19.41 -9.93
N SER A 31 -1.92 18.76 -11.08
CA SER A 31 -1.11 19.27 -12.20
C SER A 31 -1.72 20.52 -12.84
N SER A 32 -3.05 20.59 -12.95
CA SER A 32 -3.77 21.76 -13.46
C SER A 32 -3.50 23.00 -12.61
N MET A 33 -3.53 22.83 -11.28
CA MET A 33 -3.21 23.87 -10.31
C MET A 33 -1.75 24.33 -10.42
N GLY A 34 -0.79 23.40 -10.42
CA GLY A 34 0.64 23.73 -10.51
C GLY A 34 1.04 24.39 -11.85
N LEU A 35 0.35 24.05 -12.94
CA LEU A 35 0.57 24.69 -14.25
C LEU A 35 0.03 26.13 -14.29
N TRP A 36 -1.10 26.39 -13.63
CA TRP A 36 -1.68 27.74 -13.48
C TRP A 36 -0.74 28.69 -12.74
N ASP A 37 -0.18 28.25 -11.60
CA ASP A 37 0.76 29.06 -10.81
C ASP A 37 1.99 29.45 -11.65
N ARG A 38 2.54 28.53 -12.46
CA ARG A 38 3.65 28.81 -13.39
C ARG A 38 3.31 29.83 -14.48
N VAL A 39 2.11 29.77 -15.06
CA VAL A 39 1.63 30.76 -16.05
C VAL A 39 1.52 32.15 -15.43
N LYS A 40 1.11 32.24 -14.15
CA LYS A 40 1.03 33.48 -13.38
C LYS A 40 2.39 34.04 -12.99
N GLU A 41 3.31 33.21 -12.49
CA GLU A 41 4.64 33.64 -12.06
C GLU A 41 5.49 34.20 -13.19
N LYS A 42 5.48 33.57 -14.37
CA LYS A 42 6.15 34.10 -15.57
C LYS A 42 5.72 35.54 -15.93
N ARG A 43 4.53 35.99 -15.53
CA ARG A 43 4.06 37.37 -15.78
C ARG A 43 4.31 38.35 -14.62
N LYS A 44 4.47 37.88 -13.37
CA LYS A 44 4.94 38.76 -12.25
C LYS A 44 6.31 39.37 -12.55
N GLN A 45 7.12 38.68 -13.34
CA GLN A 45 8.46 39.11 -13.75
C GLN A 45 8.46 40.17 -14.88
N ALA A 46 7.31 40.39 -15.54
CA ALA A 46 7.19 41.23 -16.74
C ALA A 46 6.51 42.60 -16.51
N LYS A 47 5.94 42.85 -15.32
CA LYS A 47 5.38 44.17 -14.95
C LYS A 47 5.88 44.63 -13.59
N ARG A 48 6.92 45.47 -13.62
CA ARG A 48 7.12 46.53 -12.62
C ARG A 48 7.01 47.85 -13.38
N ASP A 49 5.93 48.56 -13.15
CA ASP A 49 5.82 49.97 -13.51
C ASP A 49 5.24 50.72 -12.32
N THR A 50 5.72 51.94 -12.11
CA THR A 50 5.53 52.71 -10.88
C THR A 50 4.76 53.98 -11.20
N THR A 51 3.45 54.03 -10.93
CA THR A 51 2.70 55.26 -10.58
C THR A 51 1.19 55.04 -10.29
N GLN A 52 0.61 56.02 -9.60
CA GLN A 52 -0.83 56.38 -9.44
C GLN A 52 -1.77 55.52 -8.56
N ASP A 53 -2.24 56.14 -7.47
CA ASP A 53 -2.93 55.48 -6.34
C ASP A 53 -4.42 55.12 -6.58
N GLU A 54 -5.12 55.80 -7.49
CA GLU A 54 -6.53 55.46 -7.79
C GLU A 54 -6.65 54.25 -8.73
N GLU A 55 -5.75 54.10 -9.71
CA GLU A 55 -5.65 52.84 -10.46
C GLU A 55 -5.25 51.69 -9.54
N ILE A 56 -4.35 51.92 -8.57
CA ILE A 56 -4.00 50.92 -7.54
C ILE A 56 -5.23 50.43 -6.77
N LYS A 57 -6.21 51.28 -6.47
CA LYS A 57 -7.44 50.86 -5.78
C LYS A 57 -8.33 49.96 -6.65
N LYS A 58 -8.50 50.29 -7.94
CA LYS A 58 -9.25 49.49 -8.91
C LYS A 58 -8.54 48.15 -9.22
N LEU A 59 -7.22 48.19 -9.35
CA LEU A 59 -6.36 47.01 -9.53
C LEU A 59 -6.39 46.10 -8.30
N LYS A 60 -6.35 46.63 -7.08
CA LYS A 60 -6.51 45.85 -5.84
C LYS A 60 -7.83 45.08 -5.82
N ALA A 61 -8.94 45.73 -6.12
CA ALA A 61 -10.25 45.08 -6.18
C ALA A 61 -10.30 43.95 -7.24
N GLN A 62 -9.73 44.19 -8.42
CA GLN A 62 -9.67 43.19 -9.49
C GLN A 62 -8.73 42.01 -9.16
N VAL A 63 -7.60 42.27 -8.49
CA VAL A 63 -6.68 41.24 -7.98
C VAL A 63 -7.34 40.38 -6.90
N GLU A 64 -8.09 40.99 -5.99
CA GLU A 64 -8.80 40.27 -4.93
C GLU A 64 -10.00 39.46 -5.47
N GLN A 65 -10.70 39.97 -6.49
CA GLN A 65 -11.72 39.19 -7.19
C GLN A 65 -11.11 37.97 -7.92
N ASN A 66 -9.96 38.17 -8.57
CA ASN A 66 -9.24 37.08 -9.25
C ASN A 66 -8.59 36.09 -8.27
N SER A 67 -8.23 36.49 -7.04
CA SER A 67 -7.78 35.54 -6.01
C SER A 67 -8.94 34.71 -5.48
N ARG A 68 -10.09 35.32 -5.14
CA ARG A 68 -11.27 34.57 -4.68
C ARG A 68 -11.74 33.54 -5.71
N ALA A 69 -11.76 33.89 -6.99
CA ALA A 69 -12.10 32.96 -8.08
C ALA A 69 -11.07 31.81 -8.25
N ARG A 70 -9.79 32.05 -7.92
CA ARG A 70 -8.77 30.98 -7.87
C ARG A 70 -9.02 30.03 -6.70
N ASP A 71 -9.24 30.58 -5.52
CA ASP A 71 -9.44 29.80 -4.30
C ASP A 71 -10.71 28.91 -4.41
N GLU A 72 -11.72 29.36 -5.16
CA GLU A 72 -12.91 28.59 -5.54
C GLU A 72 -12.61 27.40 -6.48
N VAL A 73 -11.80 27.60 -7.54
CA VAL A 73 -11.34 26.52 -8.43
C VAL A 73 -10.46 25.52 -7.67
N GLU A 74 -9.53 26.01 -6.84
CA GLU A 74 -8.65 25.20 -6.01
C GLU A 74 -9.46 24.33 -5.03
N ALA A 75 -10.44 24.92 -4.33
CA ALA A 75 -11.33 24.20 -3.44
C ALA A 75 -12.21 23.17 -4.18
N SER A 76 -12.65 23.46 -5.40
CA SER A 76 -13.41 22.50 -6.24
C SER A 76 -12.54 21.30 -6.62
N PHE A 77 -11.32 21.52 -7.10
CA PHE A 77 -10.40 20.44 -7.47
C PHE A 77 -9.98 19.58 -6.26
N GLN A 78 -9.64 20.19 -5.13
CA GLN A 78 -9.28 19.46 -3.90
C GLN A 78 -10.46 18.62 -3.38
N ARG A 79 -11.67 19.20 -3.34
CA ARG A 79 -12.90 18.49 -2.95
C ARG A 79 -13.23 17.35 -3.90
N SER A 80 -13.09 17.57 -5.21
CA SER A 80 -13.37 16.58 -6.25
C SER A 80 -12.44 15.38 -6.14
N GLY A 81 -11.14 15.61 -6.00
CA GLY A 81 -10.15 14.55 -5.80
C GLY A 81 -10.36 13.79 -4.49
N ALA A 82 -10.66 14.48 -3.39
CA ALA A 82 -10.93 13.85 -2.10
C ALA A 82 -12.18 12.95 -2.13
N LEU A 83 -13.25 13.36 -2.83
CA LEU A 83 -14.46 12.56 -2.96
C LEU A 83 -14.25 11.30 -3.82
N ILE A 84 -13.54 11.41 -4.95
CA ILE A 84 -13.19 10.24 -5.78
C ILE A 84 -12.32 9.26 -4.99
N ASN A 85 -11.28 9.74 -4.31
CA ASN A 85 -10.43 8.89 -3.47
C ASN A 85 -11.21 8.19 -2.36
N ARG A 86 -12.18 8.88 -1.72
CA ARG A 86 -13.01 8.29 -0.67
C ARG A 86 -13.94 7.19 -1.20
N GLU A 87 -14.59 7.41 -2.34
CA GLU A 87 -15.47 6.39 -2.95
C GLU A 87 -14.65 5.20 -3.47
N PHE A 88 -13.44 5.45 -4.00
CA PHE A 88 -12.51 4.39 -4.37
C PHE A 88 -12.07 3.57 -3.16
N GLU A 89 -11.68 4.22 -2.06
CA GLU A 89 -11.21 3.55 -0.84
C GLU A 89 -12.33 2.75 -0.16
N ASP A 90 -13.57 3.24 -0.11
CA ASP A 90 -14.72 2.47 0.41
C ASP A 90 -15.02 1.23 -0.43
N GLY A 91 -14.88 1.31 -1.76
CA GLY A 91 -14.97 0.14 -2.64
C GLY A 91 -13.79 -0.83 -2.43
N TYR A 92 -12.57 -0.31 -2.32
CA TYR A 92 -11.36 -1.10 -2.11
C TYR A 92 -11.35 -1.82 -0.74
N GLN A 93 -11.86 -1.18 0.32
CA GLN A 93 -11.98 -1.79 1.65
C GLN A 93 -12.94 -2.98 1.68
N ARG A 94 -13.91 -3.05 0.75
CA ARG A 94 -14.92 -4.12 0.69
C ARG A 94 -14.54 -5.24 -0.26
N TYR A 95 -14.15 -4.92 -1.50
CA TYR A 95 -13.89 -5.93 -2.55
C TYR A 95 -12.40 -6.06 -2.91
N GLY A 96 -11.52 -5.39 -2.17
CA GLY A 96 -10.06 -5.48 -2.31
C GLY A 96 -9.58 -5.26 -3.75
N GLN A 97 -8.69 -6.15 -4.18
CA GLN A 97 -8.08 -6.07 -5.51
C GLN A 97 -9.09 -6.21 -6.66
N ARG A 98 -10.23 -6.90 -6.47
CA ARG A 98 -11.29 -6.98 -7.49
C ARG A 98 -11.87 -5.60 -7.81
N PHE A 99 -11.95 -4.70 -6.81
CA PHE A 99 -12.35 -3.31 -7.03
C PHE A 99 -11.27 -2.48 -7.76
N ALA A 100 -9.99 -2.73 -7.45
CA ALA A 100 -8.86 -1.96 -7.99
C ALA A 100 -8.44 -2.37 -9.41
N ILE A 101 -8.60 -3.65 -9.77
CA ILE A 101 -8.58 -4.12 -11.16
C ILE A 101 -9.80 -3.53 -11.87
N GLY A 102 -10.98 -3.70 -11.26
CA GLY A 102 -12.26 -3.26 -11.79
C GLY A 102 -12.71 -4.01 -13.03
N ASP A 103 -13.73 -3.47 -13.70
CA ASP A 103 -14.19 -3.99 -14.99
C ASP A 103 -13.96 -3.02 -16.15
N VAL A 104 -13.94 -3.57 -17.36
CA VAL A 104 -13.71 -2.83 -18.62
C VAL A 104 -14.74 -1.70 -18.80
N ILE A 105 -15.95 -1.83 -18.24
CA ILE A 105 -16.98 -0.78 -18.27
C ILE A 105 -16.55 0.43 -17.44
N THR A 106 -16.02 0.20 -16.24
CA THR A 106 -15.58 1.26 -15.33
C THR A 106 -14.25 1.86 -15.78
N GLU A 107 -13.34 1.03 -16.30
CA GLU A 107 -12.10 1.47 -16.94
C GLU A 107 -12.38 2.49 -18.06
N ASN A 108 -13.20 2.12 -19.04
CA ASN A 108 -13.56 3.00 -20.17
C ASN A 108 -14.24 4.30 -19.68
N LYS A 109 -15.13 4.22 -18.68
CA LYS A 109 -15.80 5.40 -18.12
C LYS A 109 -14.81 6.35 -17.44
N LEU A 110 -13.87 5.85 -16.65
CA LEU A 110 -12.86 6.67 -15.98
C LEU A 110 -11.82 7.22 -16.96
N GLN A 111 -11.39 6.44 -17.96
CA GLN A 111 -10.55 6.94 -19.05
C GLN A 111 -11.21 8.10 -19.80
N ALA A 112 -12.51 8.00 -20.09
CA ALA A 112 -13.27 9.09 -20.71
C ALA A 112 -13.31 10.35 -19.83
N GLN A 113 -13.43 10.23 -18.50
CA GLN A 113 -13.35 11.38 -17.59
C GLN A 113 -11.95 12.02 -17.58
N VAL A 114 -10.88 11.21 -17.54
CA VAL A 114 -9.49 11.69 -17.63
C VAL A 114 -9.29 12.50 -18.90
N ILE A 115 -9.70 11.95 -20.05
CA ILE A 115 -9.51 12.57 -21.37
C ILE A 115 -10.30 13.88 -21.47
N ALA A 116 -11.58 13.89 -21.09
CA ALA A 116 -12.43 15.08 -21.17
C ALA A 116 -11.93 16.22 -20.26
N LEU A 117 -11.50 15.88 -19.04
CA LEU A 117 -10.91 16.84 -18.10
C LEU A 117 -9.58 17.39 -18.62
N GLN A 118 -8.66 16.51 -19.06
CA GLN A 118 -7.37 16.93 -19.62
C GLN A 118 -7.54 17.82 -20.85
N GLN A 119 -8.41 17.45 -21.79
CA GLN A 119 -8.72 18.27 -22.96
C GLN A 119 -9.24 19.66 -22.57
N THR A 120 -10.14 19.73 -21.59
CA THR A 120 -10.71 21.02 -21.16
C THR A 120 -9.66 21.91 -20.50
N VAL A 121 -8.84 21.34 -19.61
CA VAL A 121 -7.71 22.05 -18.98
C VAL A 121 -6.70 22.52 -20.02
N ILE A 122 -6.30 21.65 -20.95
CA ILE A 122 -5.34 21.97 -22.01
C ILE A 122 -5.88 23.10 -22.89
N ASN A 123 -7.13 23.00 -23.37
CA ASN A 123 -7.73 24.02 -24.23
C ASN A 123 -7.81 25.38 -23.53
N VAL A 124 -8.25 25.42 -22.27
CA VAL A 124 -8.34 26.66 -21.47
C VAL A 124 -6.96 27.29 -21.23
N LEU A 125 -5.95 26.49 -20.90
CA LEU A 125 -4.59 26.98 -20.66
C LEU A 125 -3.87 27.37 -21.95
N GLN A 126 -4.06 26.63 -23.04
CA GLN A 126 -3.53 26.97 -24.35
C GLN A 126 -4.13 28.29 -24.86
N ASP A 127 -5.44 28.47 -24.80
CA ASP A 127 -6.09 29.72 -25.23
C ASP A 127 -5.58 30.95 -24.44
N ALA A 128 -5.41 30.82 -23.12
CA ALA A 128 -4.84 31.88 -22.29
C ALA A 128 -3.35 32.17 -22.60
N VAL A 129 -2.58 31.16 -23.02
CA VAL A 129 -1.17 31.30 -23.43
C VAL A 129 -1.06 31.92 -24.82
N TYR A 130 -1.78 31.39 -25.82
CA TYR A 130 -1.76 31.88 -27.20
C TYR A 130 -2.23 33.32 -27.34
N ASN A 131 -3.34 33.68 -26.67
CA ASN A 131 -3.87 35.05 -26.72
C ASN A 131 -3.16 36.03 -25.77
N GLY A 132 -2.16 35.58 -25.00
CA GLY A 132 -1.46 36.42 -24.02
C GLY A 132 -2.33 36.95 -22.86
N ARG A 133 -3.60 36.53 -22.77
CA ARG A 133 -4.59 36.98 -21.77
C ARG A 133 -4.43 36.26 -20.43
N GLN A 134 -4.94 36.84 -19.35
CA GLN A 134 -5.13 36.08 -18.10
C GLN A 134 -6.37 35.20 -18.23
N LEU A 135 -6.40 34.11 -17.46
CA LEU A 135 -7.60 33.30 -17.31
C LEU A 135 -8.69 34.15 -16.66
N ASP A 136 -9.82 34.26 -17.33
CA ASP A 136 -10.95 35.07 -16.90
C ASP A 136 -11.98 34.23 -16.12
N ARG A 137 -13.04 34.88 -15.65
CA ARG A 137 -14.08 34.20 -14.86
C ARG A 137 -14.81 33.11 -15.65
N ALA A 138 -14.91 33.21 -16.98
CA ALA A 138 -15.54 32.19 -17.82
C ALA A 138 -14.60 30.99 -18.03
N ASP A 139 -13.28 31.20 -18.09
CA ASP A 139 -12.30 30.11 -18.03
C ASP A 139 -12.36 29.36 -16.70
N MET A 140 -12.40 30.08 -15.58
CA MET A 140 -12.50 29.47 -14.25
C MET A 140 -13.82 28.70 -14.07
N ALA A 141 -14.94 29.24 -14.56
CA ALA A 141 -16.22 28.54 -14.58
C ALA A 141 -16.19 27.27 -15.45
N ARG A 142 -15.50 27.28 -16.60
CA ARG A 142 -15.29 26.09 -17.45
C ARG A 142 -14.45 25.03 -16.74
N LEU A 143 -13.42 25.42 -15.99
CA LEU A 143 -12.60 24.49 -15.20
C LEU A 143 -13.40 23.86 -14.04
N ILE A 144 -14.23 24.64 -13.33
CA ILE A 144 -15.13 24.11 -12.27
C ILE A 144 -16.14 23.13 -12.87
N ALA A 145 -16.82 23.51 -13.95
CA ALA A 145 -17.80 22.65 -14.61
C ALA A 145 -17.17 21.33 -15.10
N ALA A 146 -15.96 21.37 -15.64
CA ALA A 146 -15.21 20.17 -16.01
C ALA A 146 -14.79 19.32 -14.79
N SER A 147 -14.38 19.97 -13.68
CA SER A 147 -14.09 19.27 -12.42
C SER A 147 -15.31 18.54 -11.88
N ASP A 148 -16.45 19.21 -11.81
CA ASP A 148 -17.69 18.63 -11.29
C ASP A 148 -18.26 17.55 -12.20
N ALA A 149 -18.17 17.71 -13.52
CA ALA A 149 -18.54 16.66 -14.48
C ALA A 149 -17.63 15.42 -14.34
N ALA A 150 -16.31 15.62 -14.28
CA ALA A 150 -15.35 14.53 -14.09
C ALA A 150 -15.55 13.83 -12.73
N ARG A 151 -15.83 14.61 -11.67
CA ARG A 151 -16.18 14.11 -10.33
C ARG A 151 -17.42 13.23 -10.37
N GLU A 152 -18.53 13.75 -10.88
CA GLU A 152 -19.80 13.02 -10.88
C GLU A 152 -19.76 11.79 -11.80
N GLY A 153 -19.15 11.91 -12.99
CA GLY A 153 -18.92 10.77 -13.89
C GLY A 153 -18.04 9.68 -13.26
N SER A 154 -17.01 10.07 -12.51
CA SER A 154 -16.13 9.10 -11.82
C SER A 154 -16.80 8.43 -10.64
N LEU A 155 -17.51 9.19 -9.80
CA LEU A 155 -18.30 8.65 -8.69
C LEU A 155 -19.39 7.71 -9.20
N GLY A 156 -20.10 8.09 -10.27
CA GLY A 156 -21.10 7.24 -10.92
C GLY A 156 -20.50 5.94 -11.44
N ALA A 157 -19.33 5.98 -12.09
CA ALA A 157 -18.64 4.79 -12.56
C ALA A 157 -18.24 3.84 -11.41
N LEU A 158 -17.62 4.37 -10.35
CA LEU A 158 -17.21 3.59 -9.18
C LEU A 158 -18.41 2.98 -8.42
N ARG A 159 -19.51 3.73 -8.25
CA ARG A 159 -20.75 3.25 -7.62
C ARG A 159 -21.39 2.12 -8.42
N GLN A 160 -21.49 2.28 -9.74
CA GLN A 160 -22.01 1.24 -10.61
C GLN A 160 -21.10 0.00 -10.63
N GLN A 161 -19.78 0.15 -10.47
CA GLN A 161 -18.87 -1.00 -10.30
C GLN A 161 -19.16 -1.75 -9.01
N ARG A 162 -19.37 -1.03 -7.89
CA ARG A 162 -19.77 -1.62 -6.61
C ARG A 162 -21.10 -2.37 -6.73
N GLU A 163 -22.10 -1.76 -7.38
CA GLU A 163 -23.41 -2.39 -7.65
C GLU A 163 -23.26 -3.71 -8.42
N ARG A 164 -22.50 -3.71 -9.54
CA ARG A 164 -22.22 -4.96 -10.28
C ARG A 164 -21.42 -6.00 -9.50
N LEU A 165 -20.58 -5.60 -8.54
CA LEU A 165 -19.88 -6.53 -7.66
C LEU A 165 -20.80 -7.09 -6.57
N MET A 166 -21.76 -6.30 -6.06
CA MET A 166 -22.83 -6.77 -5.17
C MET A 166 -23.76 -7.77 -5.87
N ASP A 167 -24.19 -7.48 -7.10
CA ASP A 167 -25.04 -8.37 -7.91
C ASP A 167 -24.37 -9.72 -8.24
N LEU A 168 -23.03 -9.76 -8.20
CA LEU A 168 -22.23 -10.99 -8.37
C LEU A 168 -22.01 -11.75 -7.04
N GLU A 169 -22.25 -11.11 -5.89
CA GLU A 169 -22.22 -11.72 -4.56
C GLU A 169 -23.61 -12.16 -4.08
N GLU A 170 -24.69 -11.68 -4.72
CA GLU A 170 -26.05 -12.11 -4.38
C GLU A 170 -26.25 -13.60 -4.75
N PRO A 171 -26.54 -14.49 -3.78
CA PRO A 171 -26.65 -15.92 -4.07
C PRO A 171 -27.93 -16.17 -4.86
N ALA A 172 -27.78 -16.41 -6.16
CA ALA A 172 -28.86 -16.79 -7.06
C ALA A 172 -29.48 -18.11 -6.62
N LEU A 173 -30.53 -18.03 -5.79
CA LEU A 173 -31.35 -19.16 -5.32
C LEU A 173 -31.78 -20.02 -6.52
N PRO A 174 -31.28 -21.27 -6.66
CA PRO A 174 -31.60 -22.09 -7.80
C PRO A 174 -33.10 -22.39 -7.84
N LYS A 175 -33.76 -22.07 -8.96
CA LYS A 175 -35.14 -22.50 -9.23
C LYS A 175 -35.18 -24.03 -9.24
N ALA A 176 -35.71 -24.61 -8.17
CA ALA A 176 -35.64 -26.05 -7.94
C ALA A 176 -36.39 -26.85 -9.01
N LEU A 177 -35.66 -27.73 -9.70
CA LEU A 177 -36.24 -28.92 -10.32
C LEU A 177 -36.48 -29.98 -9.23
N PRO A 178 -37.51 -30.83 -9.34
CA PRO A 178 -37.87 -31.77 -8.28
C PRO A 178 -36.80 -32.85 -8.07
N PRO A 179 -36.49 -33.24 -6.81
CA PRO A 179 -35.32 -34.06 -6.52
C PRO A 179 -35.58 -35.56 -6.75
N PRO A 180 -34.64 -36.31 -7.38
CA PRO A 180 -34.63 -37.76 -7.30
C PRO A 180 -34.23 -38.20 -5.88
N LYS A 181 -35.09 -38.99 -5.25
CA LYS A 181 -34.86 -39.52 -3.90
C LYS A 181 -33.73 -40.56 -3.91
N ARG A 182 -32.69 -40.34 -3.10
CA ARG A 182 -32.15 -41.30 -2.11
C ARG A 182 -31.13 -40.63 -1.19
N ALA A 183 -31.05 -41.15 0.03
CA ALA A 183 -30.39 -40.49 1.15
C ALA A 183 -28.89 -40.76 1.23
N SER A 184 -28.15 -39.81 1.79
CA SER A 184 -27.43 -40.10 3.03
C SER A 184 -27.36 -38.85 3.91
N THR A 185 -27.68 -39.00 5.18
CA THR A 185 -27.58 -37.97 6.21
C THR A 185 -26.12 -37.80 6.64
N VAL A 186 -25.52 -36.66 6.30
CA VAL A 186 -24.44 -36.07 7.09
C VAL A 186 -24.67 -34.56 7.08
N ILE A 187 -24.93 -33.97 8.25
CA ILE A 187 -24.67 -32.55 8.44
C ILE A 187 -23.15 -32.45 8.47
N LYS A 188 -22.55 -32.05 7.35
CA LYS A 188 -21.17 -31.60 7.34
C LYS A 188 -21.24 -30.09 7.52
N ASP A 189 -20.71 -29.62 8.64
CA ASP A 189 -20.26 -28.24 8.71
C ASP A 189 -19.21 -28.08 7.59
N ASP A 190 -19.37 -27.09 6.72
CA ASP A 190 -18.43 -26.87 5.64
C ASP A 190 -17.06 -26.50 6.26
N PRO A 191 -15.99 -27.25 5.95
CA PRO A 191 -14.74 -27.09 6.66
C PRO A 191 -14.06 -25.79 6.24
N LEU A 192 -13.82 -24.91 7.22
CA LEU A 192 -13.14 -23.62 7.07
C LEU A 192 -11.86 -23.67 6.21
N TYR A 193 -11.12 -24.78 6.30
CA TYR A 193 -9.91 -25.02 5.53
C TYR A 193 -10.17 -26.06 4.44
N CYS A 194 -9.55 -25.85 3.26
CA CYS A 194 -9.55 -26.84 2.21
C CYS A 194 -8.98 -28.19 2.71
N ARG A 195 -9.46 -29.31 2.14
CA ARG A 195 -8.99 -30.65 2.49
C ARG A 195 -7.47 -30.81 2.38
N TYR A 196 -6.85 -30.17 1.38
CA TYR A 196 -5.39 -30.15 1.22
C TYR A 196 -4.70 -29.27 2.28
N ALA A 197 -5.25 -28.09 2.60
CA ALA A 197 -4.76 -27.24 3.69
C ALA A 197 -4.74 -28.00 5.03
N LEU A 198 -5.85 -28.66 5.39
CA LEU A 198 -5.94 -29.52 6.58
C LEU A 198 -4.89 -30.62 6.59
N ASP A 199 -4.65 -31.28 5.46
CA ASP A 199 -3.62 -32.31 5.36
C ASP A 199 -2.19 -31.76 5.59
N LEU A 200 -1.91 -30.51 5.19
CA LEU A 200 -0.63 -29.84 5.49
C LEU A 200 -0.53 -29.43 6.97
N GLN A 201 -1.65 -29.02 7.59
CA GLN A 201 -1.72 -28.69 9.02
C GLN A 201 -1.53 -29.91 9.94
N TYR A 202 -2.16 -31.05 9.61
CA TYR A 202 -2.10 -32.27 10.42
C TYR A 202 -0.88 -33.14 10.14
N ILE A 203 -0.21 -32.97 8.99
CA ILE A 203 0.98 -33.74 8.61
C ILE A 203 2.15 -32.77 8.38
N PRO A 204 2.93 -32.42 9.43
CA PRO A 204 4.00 -31.44 9.36
C PRO A 204 5.10 -31.77 8.32
N GLU A 205 5.33 -33.07 8.06
CA GLU A 205 6.35 -33.53 7.11
C GLU A 205 5.85 -33.64 5.66
N ARG A 206 4.55 -33.43 5.40
CA ARG A 206 3.99 -33.59 4.04
C ARG A 206 4.52 -32.47 3.13
N PRO A 207 5.25 -32.76 2.04
CA PRO A 207 5.74 -31.72 1.15
C PRO A 207 4.60 -31.00 0.42
N LEU A 208 4.89 -29.79 -0.07
CA LEU A 208 4.01 -29.11 -1.01
C LEU A 208 3.86 -29.94 -2.31
N ALA A 209 2.68 -29.85 -2.91
CA ALA A 209 2.38 -30.52 -4.17
C ALA A 209 3.20 -29.90 -5.31
N SER A 210 3.44 -30.67 -6.36
CA SER A 210 4.21 -30.22 -7.54
C SER A 210 3.56 -29.06 -8.29
N THR A 211 2.26 -28.80 -8.09
CA THR A 211 1.55 -27.61 -8.58
C THR A 211 2.08 -26.31 -7.97
N PHE A 212 2.69 -26.38 -6.77
CA PHE A 212 3.38 -25.26 -6.09
C PHE A 212 4.91 -25.36 -6.20
N ALA A 213 5.45 -26.19 -7.10
CA ALA A 213 6.87 -26.17 -7.42
C ALA A 213 7.20 -24.95 -8.32
N PRO A 214 8.47 -24.54 -8.46
CA PRO A 214 8.84 -23.45 -9.36
C PRO A 214 8.33 -23.71 -10.79
N ARG A 215 7.56 -22.77 -11.35
CA ARG A 215 6.85 -22.88 -12.65
C ARG A 215 5.66 -23.86 -12.67
N GLY A 216 5.13 -24.23 -11.51
CA GLY A 216 3.82 -24.88 -11.40
C GLY A 216 2.67 -23.92 -11.76
N ASP A 217 1.45 -24.45 -11.78
CA ASP A 217 0.21 -23.72 -12.06
C ASP A 217 -0.42 -23.07 -10.81
N CYS A 218 0.16 -23.30 -9.63
CA CYS A 218 -0.29 -22.80 -8.32
C CYS A 218 -1.75 -23.16 -7.99
N LEU A 219 -2.26 -24.23 -8.60
CA LEU A 219 -3.58 -24.79 -8.33
C LEU A 219 -3.52 -25.75 -7.14
N CYS A 220 -4.51 -25.65 -6.24
CA CYS A 220 -4.65 -26.59 -5.15
C CYS A 220 -5.17 -27.95 -5.65
N PRO A 221 -4.46 -29.07 -5.40
CA PRO A 221 -4.82 -30.40 -5.93
C PRO A 221 -6.06 -31.06 -5.27
N ALA A 222 -6.86 -30.31 -4.52
CA ALA A 222 -8.06 -30.81 -3.84
C ALA A 222 -9.31 -29.92 -3.99
N CYS A 223 -9.15 -28.63 -4.29
CA CYS A 223 -10.28 -27.72 -4.59
C CYS A 223 -10.10 -26.96 -5.91
N ASP A 224 -9.03 -27.20 -6.65
CA ASP A 224 -8.69 -26.59 -7.94
C ASP A 224 -8.63 -25.04 -7.93
N VAL A 225 -8.58 -24.42 -6.75
CA VAL A 225 -8.45 -22.97 -6.62
C VAL A 225 -7.01 -22.52 -6.88
N PHE A 226 -6.86 -21.40 -7.57
CA PHE A 226 -5.59 -20.74 -7.78
C PHE A 226 -5.19 -19.95 -6.53
N LEU A 227 -4.00 -20.24 -5.99
CA LEU A 227 -3.42 -19.49 -4.87
C LEU A 227 -2.24 -18.67 -5.40
N ASP A 228 -2.25 -17.35 -5.19
CA ASP A 228 -1.17 -16.43 -5.57
C ASP A 228 0.05 -16.56 -4.63
N VAL A 229 0.65 -17.75 -4.63
CA VAL A 229 1.78 -18.15 -3.78
C VAL A 229 2.76 -18.98 -4.61
N GLU A 230 3.86 -18.36 -5.03
CA GLU A 230 4.91 -19.00 -5.80
C GLU A 230 5.93 -19.71 -4.89
N ALA A 231 6.73 -20.60 -5.48
CA ALA A 231 7.69 -21.43 -4.75
C ALA A 231 8.89 -20.64 -4.16
N ASP A 232 9.19 -19.46 -4.71
CA ASP A 232 10.25 -18.54 -4.29
C ASP A 232 9.74 -17.35 -3.48
N ASP A 233 8.43 -17.28 -3.19
CA ASP A 233 7.90 -16.30 -2.26
C ASP A 233 8.46 -16.49 -0.86
N ALA A 234 8.88 -15.40 -0.25
CA ALA A 234 9.30 -15.35 1.14
C ALA A 234 8.79 -14.08 1.80
N TRP A 235 8.19 -14.23 2.98
CA TRP A 235 7.75 -13.11 3.81
C TRP A 235 8.56 -13.05 5.10
N ALA A 236 8.88 -11.84 5.55
CA ALA A 236 9.54 -11.60 6.82
C ALA A 236 8.67 -10.72 7.74
N ILE A 237 8.57 -11.10 9.01
CA ILE A 237 7.92 -10.31 10.07
C ILE A 237 8.96 -9.98 11.15
N GLY A 238 9.27 -8.69 11.31
CA GLY A 238 10.09 -8.20 12.42
C GLY A 238 9.29 -8.02 13.71
N LYS A 239 9.77 -8.56 14.83
CA LYS A 239 9.24 -8.31 16.19
C LYS A 239 10.36 -8.09 17.20
N THR A 240 10.15 -7.15 18.11
CA THR A 240 11.01 -6.97 19.29
C THR A 240 10.51 -7.86 20.43
N ALA A 241 11.42 -8.60 21.06
CA ALA A 241 11.12 -9.48 22.19
C ALA A 241 12.04 -9.15 23.38
N THR A 242 11.47 -8.79 24.52
CA THR A 242 12.23 -8.59 25.76
C THR A 242 12.55 -9.94 26.39
N ARG A 243 13.82 -10.36 26.37
CA ARG A 243 14.29 -11.60 27.03
C ARG A 243 15.05 -11.29 28.31
N VAL A 244 14.78 -12.07 29.35
CA VAL A 244 15.44 -11.95 30.66
C VAL A 244 16.67 -12.85 30.68
N ILE A 245 17.85 -12.29 30.47
CA ILE A 245 19.11 -13.03 30.63
C ILE A 245 19.50 -13.01 32.12
N THR A 246 19.84 -14.18 32.67
CA THR A 246 20.44 -14.27 34.01
C THR A 246 21.95 -14.35 33.86
N GLU A 247 22.65 -13.30 34.26
CA GLU A 247 24.12 -13.24 34.19
C GLU A 247 24.75 -14.11 35.31
N GLN A 248 26.01 -14.51 35.12
CA GLN A 248 26.77 -15.29 36.10
C GLN A 248 27.00 -14.47 37.38
N GLY A 249 26.10 -14.65 38.35
CA GLY A 249 25.98 -13.80 39.53
C GLY A 249 24.52 -13.63 40.03
N GLY A 250 23.53 -14.12 39.27
CA GLY A 250 22.12 -14.10 39.66
C GLY A 250 21.40 -12.77 39.39
N TYR A 251 22.10 -11.79 38.80
CA TYR A 251 21.49 -10.57 38.29
C TYR A 251 20.67 -10.89 37.02
N LYS A 252 19.39 -10.51 37.05
CA LYS A 252 18.48 -10.64 35.90
C LYS A 252 18.48 -9.33 35.13
N ARG A 253 18.78 -9.39 33.85
CA ARG A 253 18.79 -8.25 32.95
C ARG A 253 17.80 -8.47 31.81
N GLU A 254 16.89 -7.53 31.65
CA GLU A 254 16.01 -7.45 30.49
C GLU A 254 16.80 -6.86 29.30
N ILE A 255 16.79 -7.57 28.18
CA ILE A 255 17.40 -7.17 26.92
C ILE A 255 16.31 -7.30 25.84
N ASP A 256 16.07 -6.22 25.13
CA ASP A 256 15.22 -6.21 23.94
C ASP A 256 16.02 -6.77 22.76
N GLU A 257 15.54 -7.88 22.19
CA GLU A 257 16.12 -8.57 21.03
C GLU A 257 15.25 -8.32 19.78
N GLU A 258 15.87 -7.98 18.64
CA GLU A 258 15.17 -7.87 17.35
C GLU A 258 15.13 -9.25 16.65
N LEU A 259 13.94 -9.84 16.54
CA LEU A 259 13.68 -11.11 15.86
C LEU A 259 13.03 -10.90 14.48
N GLU A 260 13.49 -11.63 13.48
CA GLU A 260 12.88 -11.72 12.14
C GLU A 260 12.32 -13.13 11.93
N PHE A 261 11.00 -13.24 11.74
CA PHE A 261 10.30 -14.48 11.45
C PHE A 261 10.12 -14.63 9.93
N HIS A 262 10.80 -15.61 9.33
CA HIS A 262 10.66 -15.96 7.92
C HIS A 262 9.55 -16.98 7.74
N ILE A 263 8.58 -16.67 6.88
CA ILE A 263 7.39 -17.48 6.62
C ILE A 263 7.54 -18.15 5.26
N SER A 264 7.42 -19.47 5.26
CA SER A 264 7.48 -20.26 4.02
C SER A 264 6.14 -20.25 3.25
N PRO A 265 6.16 -20.43 1.91
CA PRO A 265 4.95 -20.65 1.10
C PRO A 265 4.03 -21.75 1.64
N ARG A 266 4.63 -22.76 2.26
CA ARG A 266 3.91 -23.88 2.91
C ARG A 266 2.96 -23.40 4.01
N PHE A 267 3.38 -22.46 4.85
CA PHE A 267 2.49 -21.89 5.86
C PHE A 267 1.30 -21.16 5.23
N VAL A 268 1.54 -20.38 4.18
CA VAL A 268 0.46 -19.63 3.52
C VAL A 268 -0.53 -20.60 2.86
N ILE A 269 -0.03 -21.62 2.15
CA ILE A 269 -0.87 -22.63 1.50
C ILE A 269 -1.64 -23.47 2.53
N LYS A 270 -1.12 -23.76 3.73
CA LYS A 270 -1.91 -24.50 4.75
C LYS A 270 -3.04 -23.67 5.38
N CYS A 271 -3.10 -22.37 5.11
CA CYS A 271 -4.14 -21.47 5.59
C CYS A 271 -5.34 -21.31 4.63
N HIS A 272 -5.29 -21.82 3.39
CA HIS A 272 -6.36 -21.53 2.42
C HIS A 272 -7.70 -22.25 2.71
N THR A 273 -8.79 -21.55 2.45
CA THR A 273 -10.16 -22.07 2.45
C THR A 273 -10.50 -22.74 1.11
N PRO A 274 -11.58 -23.53 0.99
CA PRO A 274 -12.02 -24.08 -0.30
C PRO A 274 -12.25 -23.02 -1.39
N GLU A 275 -12.62 -21.80 -1.01
CA GLU A 275 -12.97 -20.66 -1.87
C GLU A 275 -11.74 -19.86 -2.36
N GLY A 276 -10.56 -20.12 -1.80
CA GLY A 276 -9.31 -19.43 -2.15
C GLY A 276 -8.96 -18.23 -1.26
N GLU A 277 -9.73 -17.96 -0.21
CA GLU A 277 -9.34 -17.04 0.86
C GLU A 277 -8.35 -17.72 1.82
N PHE A 278 -7.83 -16.99 2.81
CA PHE A 278 -6.89 -17.51 3.80
C PHE A 278 -7.42 -17.34 5.24
N ALA A 279 -7.76 -18.44 5.90
CA ALA A 279 -8.09 -18.46 7.31
C ALA A 279 -6.82 -18.52 8.18
N CYS A 280 -6.72 -17.66 9.19
CA CYS A 280 -5.54 -17.62 10.05
C CYS A 280 -5.47 -18.83 11.01
N VAL A 281 -4.59 -19.79 10.70
CA VAL A 281 -4.34 -20.99 11.53
C VAL A 281 -3.90 -20.65 12.96
N LEU A 282 -3.24 -19.50 13.16
CA LEU A 282 -2.90 -19.03 14.51
C LEU A 282 -4.13 -18.52 15.27
N CYS A 283 -5.08 -17.84 14.63
CA CYS A 283 -6.37 -17.50 15.28
C CYS A 283 -7.13 -18.75 15.67
N SER A 284 -7.31 -19.67 14.73
CA SER A 284 -8.02 -20.95 14.92
C SER A 284 -7.45 -21.82 16.06
N ARG A 285 -6.19 -21.59 16.46
CA ARG A 285 -5.52 -22.29 17.58
C ARG A 285 -5.47 -21.53 18.89
N PHE A 286 -5.43 -20.19 18.84
CA PHE A 286 -5.13 -19.34 20.01
C PHE A 286 -6.21 -18.31 20.34
N ARG A 287 -7.33 -18.28 19.59
CA ARG A 287 -8.45 -17.33 19.75
C ARG A 287 -9.78 -18.07 19.59
N ASP A 288 -10.87 -17.48 20.07
CA ASP A 288 -12.23 -18.05 20.00
C ASP A 288 -12.94 -17.75 18.67
N GLY A 289 -12.24 -17.19 17.68
CA GLY A 289 -12.82 -16.84 16.38
C GLY A 289 -11.76 -16.79 15.28
N ASP A 290 -12.15 -17.27 14.11
CA ASP A 290 -11.30 -17.31 12.92
C ASP A 290 -11.28 -15.96 12.19
N VAL A 291 -10.15 -15.66 11.55
CA VAL A 291 -9.97 -14.45 10.74
C VAL A 291 -9.70 -14.86 9.29
N LEU A 292 -10.58 -14.43 8.40
CA LEU A 292 -10.43 -14.58 6.95
C LEU A 292 -9.65 -13.40 6.37
N CYS A 293 -8.65 -13.72 5.55
CA CYS A 293 -7.74 -12.80 4.89
C CYS A 293 -7.85 -13.02 3.37
N PRO A 294 -8.21 -12.01 2.55
CA PRO A 294 -8.38 -12.19 1.12
C PRO A 294 -7.12 -12.56 0.33
N THR A 295 -5.93 -12.33 0.90
CA THR A 295 -4.63 -12.61 0.25
C THR A 295 -3.56 -13.08 1.24
N ALA A 296 -2.53 -13.75 0.71
CA ALA A 296 -1.31 -14.11 1.43
C ALA A 296 -0.70 -12.95 2.24
N ASP A 297 -0.56 -11.78 1.60
CA ASP A 297 0.02 -10.60 2.24
C ASP A 297 -0.86 -10.05 3.37
N THR A 298 -2.20 -10.12 3.23
CA THR A 298 -3.11 -9.74 4.33
C THR A 298 -3.03 -10.70 5.51
N LEU A 299 -2.90 -12.01 5.27
CA LEU A 299 -2.67 -13.03 6.31
C LEU A 299 -1.36 -12.75 7.06
N VAL A 300 -0.26 -12.54 6.35
CA VAL A 300 1.07 -12.26 6.94
C VAL A 300 1.04 -10.98 7.78
N ASN A 301 0.46 -9.89 7.26
CA ASN A 301 0.34 -8.63 7.99
C ASN A 301 -0.60 -8.74 9.21
N HIS A 302 -1.66 -9.54 9.14
CA HIS A 302 -2.51 -9.87 10.28
C HIS A 302 -1.72 -10.61 11.37
N ILE A 303 -0.96 -11.65 11.01
CA ILE A 303 -0.09 -12.39 11.95
C ILE A 303 0.94 -11.46 12.61
N GLY A 304 1.53 -10.56 11.83
CA GLY A 304 2.48 -9.56 12.34
C GLY A 304 1.89 -8.62 13.40
N ARG A 305 0.58 -8.39 13.39
CA ARG A 305 -0.11 -7.49 14.33
C ARG A 305 -0.74 -8.24 15.51
N GLU A 306 -1.52 -9.27 15.25
CA GLU A 306 -2.45 -9.87 16.21
C GLU A 306 -1.88 -11.07 17.00
N HIS A 307 -0.76 -11.64 16.54
CA HIS A 307 -0.13 -12.80 17.18
C HIS A 307 1.16 -12.44 17.92
N THR A 308 1.39 -13.09 19.06
CA THR A 308 2.56 -12.80 19.91
C THR A 308 3.80 -13.60 19.46
N VAL A 309 4.99 -13.13 19.85
CA VAL A 309 6.28 -13.83 19.62
C VAL A 309 6.19 -15.30 20.07
N ALA A 310 5.60 -15.56 21.25
CA ALA A 310 5.45 -16.90 21.82
C ALA A 310 4.38 -17.79 21.13
N GLU A 311 3.53 -17.22 20.28
CA GLU A 311 2.62 -17.97 19.39
C GLU A 311 3.32 -18.28 18.07
N MET A 312 4.10 -17.33 17.54
CA MET A 312 4.87 -17.49 16.30
C MET A 312 6.04 -18.47 16.47
N GLU A 313 6.74 -18.48 17.61
CA GLU A 313 7.79 -19.46 17.94
C GLU A 313 7.27 -20.92 18.04
N ARG A 314 5.95 -21.13 18.06
CA ARG A 314 5.32 -22.46 18.10
C ARG A 314 4.92 -22.99 16.73
N GLU A 315 5.07 -22.20 15.66
CA GLU A 315 4.70 -22.60 14.31
C GLU A 315 5.88 -23.25 13.57
N PRO A 316 5.85 -24.56 13.25
CA PRO A 316 6.98 -25.25 12.61
C PRO A 316 7.33 -24.75 11.21
N ASP A 317 6.42 -24.05 10.52
CA ASP A 317 6.67 -23.51 9.18
C ASP A 317 7.27 -22.09 9.19
N PHE A 318 7.61 -21.56 10.38
CA PHE A 318 8.32 -20.28 10.60
C PHE A 318 9.78 -20.51 10.99
N GLU A 319 10.72 -19.86 10.30
CA GLU A 319 12.13 -19.83 10.68
C GLU A 319 12.44 -18.53 11.44
N VAL A 320 12.88 -18.63 12.70
CA VAL A 320 13.18 -17.46 13.56
C VAL A 320 14.67 -17.12 13.50
N ARG A 321 15.00 -15.87 13.19
CA ARG A 321 16.37 -15.35 13.18
C ARG A 321 16.53 -14.16 14.14
N SER A 322 17.65 -14.10 14.85
CA SER A 322 18.02 -12.97 15.73
C SER A 322 18.93 -12.01 14.98
N LEU A 323 18.50 -10.75 14.84
CA LEU A 323 19.24 -9.72 14.09
C LEU A 323 20.37 -9.08 14.89
N ASP A 324 20.43 -9.33 16.21
CA ASP A 324 21.48 -8.79 17.08
C ASP A 324 22.77 -9.63 17.07
N LEU A 325 22.68 -10.92 16.71
CA LEU A 325 23.85 -11.80 16.59
C LEU A 325 24.71 -11.50 15.35
N ASP A 326 24.09 -11.06 14.24
CA ASP A 326 24.81 -10.73 13.00
C ASP A 326 25.72 -9.48 13.12
N LYS A 327 25.53 -8.67 14.17
CA LYS A 327 26.39 -7.51 14.49
C LYS A 327 27.75 -7.92 15.08
N VAL A 328 27.95 -9.20 15.42
CA VAL A 328 29.20 -9.73 16.02
C VAL A 328 29.91 -10.71 15.07
N ARG A 329 30.27 -10.25 13.87
CA ARG A 329 31.28 -10.94 13.05
C ARG A 329 32.68 -10.53 13.51
N PRO A 330 33.60 -11.47 13.82
CA PRO A 330 34.97 -11.11 14.19
C PRO A 330 35.66 -10.38 13.03
N VAL A 331 36.17 -9.17 13.29
CA VAL A 331 37.07 -8.51 12.34
C VAL A 331 38.39 -9.28 12.33
N ASP A 332 38.70 -9.88 11.18
CA ASP A 332 39.84 -10.77 11.00
C ASP A 332 41.16 -10.02 11.19
N LEU A 333 41.75 -10.13 12.39
CA LEU A 333 42.77 -9.22 12.90
C LEU A 333 44.19 -9.53 12.39
N ASN A 334 44.34 -9.94 11.12
CA ASN A 334 45.64 -10.32 10.56
C ASN A 334 45.78 -10.06 9.04
N LYS A 335 45.57 -8.81 8.60
CA LYS A 335 46.04 -8.36 7.28
C LYS A 335 46.19 -6.84 7.16
N ARG A 336 47.38 -6.31 7.52
CA ARG A 336 48.13 -5.38 6.65
C ARG A 336 49.55 -5.07 7.14
N ILE A 337 50.46 -5.22 6.18
CA ILE A 337 51.87 -4.88 6.21
C ILE A 337 52.05 -3.33 6.24
N MET A 338 52.99 -2.86 7.05
CA MET A 338 53.51 -1.46 7.13
C MET A 338 54.42 -1.12 5.91
N PRO A 339 54.95 0.11 5.67
CA PRO A 339 55.06 1.32 6.51
C PRO A 339 54.60 2.61 5.72
N ALA A 340 55.00 3.88 5.92
CA ALA A 340 55.95 4.58 6.82
C ALA A 340 55.66 6.10 6.89
N LYS A 341 56.11 6.79 7.97
CA LYS A 341 56.49 8.25 8.05
C LYS A 341 55.33 9.28 7.84
N SER A 342 55.32 10.50 8.41
CA SER A 342 56.22 11.21 9.36
C SER A 342 55.60 12.52 9.89
N VAL A 343 55.88 12.87 11.17
CA VAL A 343 56.12 14.23 11.74
C VAL A 343 54.99 15.30 11.81
N GLY A 344 54.88 15.96 12.98
CA GLY A 344 54.24 17.27 13.24
C GLY A 344 53.12 17.23 14.29
N SER A 345 53.27 17.70 15.53
CA SER A 345 53.15 19.10 16.02
C SER A 345 51.79 19.75 15.68
N ASP A 346 51.03 20.41 16.57
CA ASP A 346 51.36 20.95 17.90
C ASP A 346 50.08 21.32 18.72
N ARG A 347 50.20 21.34 20.06
CA ARG A 347 49.56 22.27 21.06
C ARG A 347 48.03 22.60 21.12
N ARG A 348 47.57 22.63 22.40
CA ARG A 348 46.56 23.53 23.05
C ARG A 348 45.07 23.29 22.70
N SER A 349 44.08 23.49 23.58
CA SER A 349 44.05 23.81 25.03
C SER A 349 42.71 23.34 25.66
N SER A 350 42.71 23.02 26.94
CA SER A 350 41.52 22.82 27.80
C SER A 350 40.88 24.18 28.22
N PRO A 351 39.84 24.25 29.09
CA PRO A 351 38.82 23.24 29.47
C PRO A 351 37.35 23.76 29.49
N GLY A 352 36.40 22.81 29.47
CA GLY A 352 35.24 22.77 30.38
C GLY A 352 34.15 23.86 30.38
N ARG A 353 32.90 23.43 30.13
CA ARG A 353 31.78 23.76 31.05
C ARG A 353 30.68 22.70 31.01
N SER A 354 29.90 22.67 32.09
CA SER A 354 29.07 21.55 32.53
C SER A 354 27.57 21.83 32.40
N VAL A 355 26.80 20.74 32.21
CA VAL A 355 25.43 20.50 32.72
C VAL A 355 24.30 21.45 32.23
N VAL A 356 23.30 20.87 31.56
CA VAL A 356 21.94 20.69 32.14
C VAL A 356 21.22 19.56 31.38
N SER A 357 20.51 18.74 32.15
CA SER A 357 19.70 17.60 31.69
C SER A 357 18.37 18.03 31.07
N GLY A 358 18.02 17.45 29.92
CA GLY A 358 16.69 17.55 29.30
C GLY A 358 16.13 16.17 28.97
N ARG A 359 15.51 15.50 29.96
CA ARG A 359 14.80 14.23 29.76
C ARG A 359 13.45 14.50 29.08
N SER A 360 13.24 14.05 27.85
CA SER A 360 11.91 13.89 27.26
C SER A 360 11.78 12.49 26.66
N GLY A 361 10.92 11.67 27.28
CA GLY A 361 10.67 10.31 26.81
C GLY A 361 9.67 10.32 25.65
N GLY A 362 10.15 10.12 24.43
CA GLY A 362 9.32 9.80 23.27
C GLY A 362 9.29 8.29 23.04
N ARG A 363 8.15 7.64 23.32
CA ARG A 363 7.92 6.26 22.86
C ARG A 363 7.91 6.28 21.32
N SER A 364 8.98 5.78 20.71
CA SER A 364 9.09 5.69 19.26
C SER A 364 8.31 4.47 18.78
N VAL A 365 7.10 4.69 18.26
CA VAL A 365 6.38 3.67 17.49
C VAL A 365 7.03 3.62 16.11
N ARG A 366 8.06 2.77 15.95
CA ARG A 366 8.69 2.52 14.65
C ARG A 366 7.75 1.67 13.78
N ALA A 367 7.71 1.99 12.49
CA ALA A 367 6.89 1.28 11.52
C ALA A 367 7.35 -0.17 11.36
N MET A 368 6.39 -1.10 11.33
CA MET A 368 6.64 -2.48 10.92
C MET A 368 6.75 -2.53 9.38
N SER A 369 7.86 -3.07 8.88
CA SER A 369 8.07 -3.40 7.48
C SER A 369 7.64 -4.85 7.23
N VAL A 370 6.71 -5.05 6.30
CA VAL A 370 6.38 -6.37 5.74
C VAL A 370 6.88 -6.35 4.30
N ASP A 371 8.00 -7.01 4.04
CA ASP A 371 8.59 -7.13 2.71
C ASP A 371 8.33 -8.55 2.18
N ARG A 372 7.62 -8.66 1.04
CA ARG A 372 7.60 -9.86 0.20
C ARG A 372 8.87 -9.82 -0.66
N ARG A 373 9.79 -10.76 -0.46
CA ARG A 373 11.11 -10.78 -1.11
C ARG A 373 11.21 -11.93 -2.11
N SER A 374 11.16 -11.64 -3.41
CA SER A 374 11.60 -12.60 -4.44
C SER A 374 13.13 -12.67 -4.49
N VAL A 375 13.68 -13.88 -4.50
CA VAL A 375 15.14 -14.11 -4.38
C VAL A 375 15.76 -14.23 -5.77
N ASP A 376 16.37 -13.14 -6.27
CA ASP A 376 17.08 -13.15 -7.56
C ASP A 376 18.28 -14.12 -7.53
N ARG A 377 18.14 -15.26 -8.22
CA ARG A 377 19.18 -16.28 -8.38
C ARG A 377 20.25 -15.85 -9.39
N ARG A 378 21.07 -14.88 -8.99
CA ARG A 378 22.34 -14.53 -9.66
C ARG A 378 23.52 -14.42 -8.70
N SER A 379 23.99 -15.57 -8.19
CA SER A 379 25.43 -15.85 -7.97
C SER A 379 25.65 -17.22 -7.31
N VAL A 380 25.57 -18.32 -8.08
CA VAL A 380 26.25 -19.59 -7.73
C VAL A 380 26.80 -20.23 -9.01
N TYR A 381 28.09 -20.00 -9.24
CA TYR A 381 29.02 -20.85 -10.00
C TYR A 381 30.39 -20.73 -9.33
#